data_AF-A9NRI2-F1
#
_entry.id   AF-A9NRI2-F1
#
_cell.length_a   1.000
_cell.length_b   1.000
_cell.length_c   1.000
_cell.angle_alpha   90.00
_cell.angle_beta   90.00
_cell.angle_gamma   90.00
#
_symmetry.space_group_name_H-M   'P 1'
#
loop_
_entity.id
_entity.type
_entity.pdbx_description
1 polymer ?
#
loop_
_entity_poly.entity_id
_entity_poly.type
_entity_poly.pdbx_seq_one_letter_code
_entity_poly.pdbx_strand_id
1 'polypeptide(L)'
;MMATADFGGSTAQRSSKGWNLCPMPWLNNGGSSSNVNSGNNSNRGSVDRNPNSNRHPLNTKQMSLGAIAKASFLVRRRLRFDPDRKLYFIYEPGKQVSSAVRIKNVSRSYVAFKFQTNAPKSCFMRPPNGILAPKESILATVMKFVEQPEHPNEKKTKDKFRIVSLKVKEGAEFTSELFDEHKELVAVERVLQVVFLDPQRPCQDLEKLKKRLAEAEALNQARKKPQDDNTPKSTDPAEGVLDIWKDRREKYLARQQVEDSV
;
A
#
# COMPACT_ATOMS: atom_id res chain seq x y z
N MET A 1 -46.41 -10.95 46.67
CA MET A 1 -45.77 -12.02 47.44
C MET A 1 -44.31 -12.09 47.02
N MET A 2 -43.42 -11.78 47.96
CA MET A 2 -41.97 -11.93 47.85
C MET A 2 -41.61 -13.43 47.86
N ALA A 3 -40.57 -13.80 47.13
CA ALA A 3 -39.72 -14.94 47.47
C ALA A 3 -38.29 -14.64 47.02
N THR A 4 -37.47 -14.29 47.99
CA THR A 4 -36.00 -14.29 47.98
C THR A 4 -35.50 -15.70 48.25
N ALA A 5 -34.43 -16.13 47.57
CA ALA A 5 -33.42 -17.01 48.16
C ALA A 5 -32.09 -16.86 47.39
N ASP A 6 -31.04 -16.72 48.18
CA ASP A 6 -29.65 -16.42 47.85
C ASP A 6 -28.77 -17.67 48.08
N PHE A 7 -27.50 -17.54 47.68
CA PHE A 7 -26.29 -18.30 48.04
C PHE A 7 -25.82 -19.48 47.17
N GLY A 8 -24.59 -19.31 46.67
CA GLY A 8 -23.71 -20.39 46.21
C GLY A 8 -22.57 -19.93 45.29
N GLY A 9 -21.57 -19.24 45.83
CA GLY A 9 -20.40 -18.77 45.08
C GLY A 9 -19.44 -19.88 44.62
N SER A 10 -18.65 -19.58 43.59
CA SER A 10 -17.32 -20.16 43.38
C SER A 10 -16.46 -19.23 42.53
N THR A 11 -15.37 -18.79 43.16
CA THR A 11 -14.26 -18.01 42.63
C THR A 11 -13.47 -18.78 41.58
N ALA A 12 -13.24 -18.18 40.40
CA ALA A 12 -12.20 -18.61 39.47
C ALA A 12 -11.40 -17.39 38.98
N GLN A 13 -10.31 -17.16 39.70
CA GLN A 13 -9.26 -16.20 39.44
C GLN A 13 -8.42 -16.69 38.25
N ARG A 14 -8.29 -15.89 37.18
CA ARG A 14 -7.28 -16.15 36.13
C ARG A 14 -6.62 -14.88 35.61
N SER A 15 -5.52 -14.57 36.30
CA SER A 15 -4.21 -14.17 35.75
C SER A 15 -4.18 -13.16 34.61
N SER A 16 -3.96 -11.91 35.00
CA SER A 16 -3.40 -10.84 34.18
C SER A 16 -1.97 -11.17 33.79
N LYS A 17 -1.69 -11.36 32.49
CA LYS A 17 -0.32 -11.45 31.97
C LYS A 17 0.15 -10.07 31.54
N GLY A 18 0.99 -9.49 32.40
CA GLY A 18 1.71 -8.25 32.14
C GLY A 18 2.65 -8.37 30.95
N TRP A 19 2.75 -7.29 30.19
CA TRP A 19 3.75 -7.11 29.15
C TRP A 19 5.01 -6.61 29.84
N ASN A 20 6.01 -7.47 30.00
CA ASN A 20 7.31 -7.07 30.52
C ASN A 20 8.03 -6.23 29.47
N LEU A 21 8.23 -4.96 29.81
CA LEU A 21 9.08 -4.00 29.12
C LEU A 21 10.54 -4.47 29.23
N CYS A 22 11.23 -4.59 28.11
CA CYS A 22 12.68 -4.78 28.09
C CYS A 22 13.36 -3.55 28.73
N PRO A 23 14.27 -3.72 29.70
CA PRO A 23 15.02 -2.59 30.26
C PRO A 23 16.11 -2.16 29.29
N MET A 24 16.14 -0.86 28.97
CA MET A 24 17.19 -0.19 28.20
C MET A 24 18.45 -0.08 29.08
N PRO A 25 19.65 -0.45 28.60
CA PRO A 25 20.87 -0.14 29.31
C PRO A 25 21.20 1.36 29.16
N TRP A 26 21.30 2.00 30.32
CA TRP A 26 21.73 3.37 30.54
C TRP A 26 23.05 3.68 29.80
N LEU A 27 23.12 4.78 29.06
CA LEU A 27 24.39 5.40 28.69
C LEU A 27 24.93 6.15 29.91
N ASN A 28 26.08 5.74 30.39
CA ASN A 28 26.88 6.51 31.33
C ASN A 28 27.65 7.60 30.56
N ASN A 29 27.41 8.86 30.94
CA ASN A 29 28.14 10.03 30.49
C ASN A 29 29.07 10.47 31.63
N GLY A 30 30.38 10.32 31.44
CA GLY A 30 31.42 10.83 32.33
C GLY A 30 32.61 11.25 31.48
N GLY A 31 32.93 12.55 31.51
CA GLY A 31 33.88 13.17 30.61
C GLY A 31 35.34 13.11 31.05
N SER A 32 36.18 13.65 30.14
CA SER A 32 37.32 14.57 30.37
C SER A 32 38.59 14.21 29.60
N SER A 33 38.94 15.15 28.71
CA SER A 33 40.26 15.74 28.40
C SER A 33 41.48 14.90 27.98
N SER A 34 42.06 15.38 26.85
CA SER A 34 43.48 15.44 26.45
C SER A 34 44.28 14.14 26.31
N ASN A 35 44.87 13.87 25.13
CA ASN A 35 46.16 14.45 24.77
C ASN A 35 46.55 14.13 23.32
N VAL A 36 47.31 15.05 22.72
CA VAL A 36 48.01 14.91 21.44
C VAL A 36 49.23 14.00 21.64
N ASN A 37 49.54 13.12 20.68
CA ASN A 37 50.94 12.88 20.36
C ASN A 37 51.15 12.45 18.90
N SER A 38 52.05 13.18 18.24
CA SER A 38 52.71 12.81 16.99
C SER A 38 53.72 11.69 17.23
N GLY A 39 53.94 10.86 16.22
CA GLY A 39 55.02 9.88 16.22
C GLY A 39 55.21 9.26 14.85
N ASN A 40 56.00 9.91 14.01
CA ASN A 40 56.68 9.28 12.86
C ASN A 40 57.64 8.22 13.39
N ASN A 41 57.71 7.04 12.75
CA ASN A 41 59.03 6.48 12.45
C ASN A 41 59.04 5.54 11.24
N SER A 42 60.09 5.71 10.46
CA SER A 42 60.49 4.98 9.27
C SER A 42 61.60 3.99 9.62
N ASN A 43 61.58 2.77 9.06
CA ASN A 43 62.76 1.97 8.66
C ASN A 43 62.27 0.69 7.95
N ARG A 44 62.58 0.49 6.66
CA ARG A 44 63.78 -0.14 6.06
C ARG A 44 63.91 -1.66 6.35
N GLY A 45 63.53 -2.44 5.34
CA GLY A 45 64.30 -3.52 4.70
C GLY A 45 64.70 -4.75 5.51
N SER A 46 64.22 -5.92 5.09
CA SER A 46 65.10 -7.08 4.83
C SER A 46 64.50 -7.97 3.76
N VAL A 47 65.38 -8.45 2.90
CA VAL A 47 65.15 -9.37 1.78
C VAL A 47 65.38 -10.78 2.29
N ASP A 48 64.48 -11.72 1.98
CA ASP A 48 64.84 -13.14 1.94
C ASP A 48 64.04 -13.86 0.84
N ARG A 49 64.76 -14.63 0.02
CA ARG A 49 64.28 -15.51 -1.05
C ARG A 49 64.37 -16.96 -0.57
N ASN A 50 63.31 -17.77 -0.71
CA ASN A 50 63.23 -19.03 -1.50
C ASN A 50 61.87 -19.76 -1.29
N PRO A 51 61.48 -20.81 -2.06
CA PRO A 51 60.17 -20.86 -2.69
C PRO A 51 59.31 -22.08 -2.31
N ASN A 52 58.09 -22.07 -2.85
CA ASN A 52 57.22 -23.22 -3.14
C ASN A 52 56.43 -23.85 -1.97
N SER A 53 55.16 -23.48 -1.83
CA SER A 53 54.05 -24.44 -1.88
C SER A 53 52.70 -23.72 -1.98
N ASN A 54 51.83 -24.27 -2.84
CA ASN A 54 50.44 -23.89 -3.05
C ASN A 54 49.65 -23.62 -1.76
N ARG A 55 48.87 -22.54 -1.75
CA ARG A 55 47.43 -22.53 -1.41
C ARG A 55 46.83 -21.13 -1.56
N HIS A 56 45.78 -21.04 -2.38
CA HIS A 56 44.91 -19.88 -2.51
C HIS A 56 44.35 -19.44 -1.15
N PRO A 57 44.08 -18.14 -0.97
CA PRO A 57 42.88 -17.73 -0.28
C PRO A 57 41.97 -17.00 -1.28
N LEU A 58 40.84 -17.64 -1.60
CA LEU A 58 39.67 -16.91 -2.07
C LEU A 58 39.34 -15.88 -0.97
N ASN A 59 39.57 -14.60 -1.26
CA ASN A 59 39.06 -13.49 -0.47
C ASN A 59 37.55 -13.35 -0.73
N THR A 60 36.79 -14.37 -0.32
CA THR A 60 35.34 -14.28 -0.24
C THR A 60 35.05 -13.57 1.07
N LYS A 61 34.84 -12.25 1.00
CA LYS A 61 34.27 -11.48 2.12
C LYS A 61 32.96 -12.17 2.50
N GLN A 62 33.00 -13.01 3.54
CA GLN A 62 31.81 -13.55 4.17
C GLN A 62 31.00 -12.36 4.67
N MET A 63 29.97 -11.99 3.91
CA MET A 63 29.00 -11.04 4.39
C MET A 63 28.33 -11.70 5.59
N SER A 64 28.56 -11.11 6.76
CA SER A 64 27.91 -11.48 8.01
C SER A 64 26.39 -11.61 7.79
N LEU A 65 25.79 -12.66 8.34
CA LEU A 65 24.32 -12.82 8.37
C LEU A 65 23.64 -11.57 8.97
N GLY A 66 24.32 -10.80 9.83
CA GLY A 66 23.85 -9.52 10.34
C GLY A 66 23.85 -8.37 9.31
N ALA A 67 24.70 -8.44 8.28
CA ALA A 67 24.66 -7.51 7.14
C ALA A 67 23.56 -7.87 6.13
N ILE A 68 23.33 -9.18 5.92
CA ILE A 68 22.23 -9.69 5.08
C ILE A 68 20.88 -9.42 5.73
N ALA A 69 20.77 -9.58 7.06
CA ALA A 69 19.59 -9.23 7.84
C ALA A 69 19.37 -7.72 8.00
N LYS A 70 20.34 -6.86 7.67
CA LYS A 70 20.14 -5.40 7.57
C LYS A 70 19.74 -4.96 6.16
N ALA A 71 20.14 -5.70 5.13
CA ALA A 71 19.79 -5.40 3.74
C ALA A 71 18.31 -5.68 3.42
N SER A 72 17.71 -6.70 4.05
CA SER A 72 16.29 -7.04 3.89
C SER A 72 15.33 -6.09 4.63
N PHE A 73 15.84 -5.24 5.53
CA PHE A 73 15.05 -4.30 6.34
C PHE A 73 14.95 -2.88 5.77
N LEU A 74 15.43 -2.64 4.54
CA LEU A 74 15.36 -1.33 3.90
C LEU A 74 14.49 -1.30 2.64
N VAL A 75 13.46 -2.15 2.52
CA VAL A 75 12.30 -1.76 1.71
C VAL A 75 11.51 -0.69 2.47
N ARG A 76 12.12 0.50 2.60
CA ARG A 76 11.44 1.69 3.12
C ARG A 76 10.22 1.92 2.22
N ARG A 77 9.04 2.01 2.82
CA ARG A 77 7.80 2.38 2.13
C ARG A 77 8.06 3.62 1.27
N ARG A 78 7.93 3.47 -0.05
CA ARG A 78 8.22 4.55 -1.01
C ARG A 78 7.00 5.45 -1.15
N LEU A 79 5.81 4.91 -0.89
CA LEU A 79 4.54 5.60 -1.04
C LEU A 79 3.87 5.82 0.33
N ARG A 80 3.32 7.02 0.52
CA ARG A 80 2.38 7.32 1.61
C ARG A 80 0.97 7.45 1.08
N PHE A 81 0.01 7.05 1.91
CA PHE A 81 -1.41 7.01 1.56
C PHE A 81 -2.20 7.88 2.53
N ASP A 82 -3.15 8.64 2.01
CA ASP A 82 -4.20 9.27 2.80
C ASP A 82 -5.55 9.03 2.15
N PRO A 83 -6.45 8.26 2.79
CA PRO A 83 -6.30 7.54 4.07
C PRO A 83 -5.26 6.39 4.04
N ASP A 84 -4.62 6.09 5.19
CA ASP A 84 -3.43 5.20 5.23
C ASP A 84 -3.72 3.70 5.03
N ARG A 85 -4.78 3.17 5.66
CA ARG A 85 -5.07 1.72 5.68
C ARG A 85 -6.49 1.33 5.29
N LYS A 86 -7.40 2.30 5.20
CA LYS A 86 -8.83 2.07 4.99
C LYS A 86 -9.29 2.86 3.79
N LEU A 87 -10.14 2.26 2.98
CA LEU A 87 -10.90 2.95 1.94
C LEU A 87 -12.36 2.91 2.34
N TYR A 88 -12.95 4.10 2.38
CA TYR A 88 -14.31 4.31 2.80
C TYR A 88 -15.20 4.42 1.57
N PHE A 89 -16.30 3.68 1.58
CA PHE A 89 -17.31 3.73 0.54
C PHE A 89 -18.65 3.97 1.20
N ILE A 90 -19.52 4.73 0.55
CA ILE A 90 -20.93 4.81 0.97
C ILE A 90 -21.57 3.46 0.65
N TYR A 91 -22.37 2.91 1.56
CA TYR A 91 -23.06 1.65 1.34
C TYR A 91 -24.33 1.87 0.53
N GLU A 92 -24.29 1.49 -0.74
CA GLU A 92 -25.46 1.49 -1.62
C GLU A 92 -25.50 0.19 -2.44
N PRO A 93 -26.23 -0.84 -1.98
CA PRO A 93 -26.43 -2.08 -2.72
C PRO A 93 -26.98 -1.84 -4.13
N GLY A 94 -26.53 -2.63 -5.11
CA GLY A 94 -26.91 -2.49 -6.52
C GLY A 94 -26.27 -1.30 -7.23
N LYS A 95 -25.49 -0.45 -6.53
CA LYS A 95 -24.89 0.75 -7.11
C LYS A 95 -23.37 0.67 -7.20
N GLN A 96 -22.83 1.51 -8.09
CA GLN A 96 -21.41 1.82 -8.13
C GLN A 96 -21.11 2.95 -7.16
N VAL A 97 -20.20 2.67 -6.23
CA VAL A 97 -19.76 3.60 -5.20
C VAL A 97 -18.27 3.89 -5.40
N SER A 98 -17.81 5.04 -4.93
CA SER A 98 -16.44 5.50 -5.12
C SER A 98 -15.78 5.89 -3.80
N SER A 99 -14.45 5.81 -3.81
CA SER A 99 -13.56 6.31 -2.78
C SER A 99 -12.38 7.03 -3.43
N ALA A 100 -11.73 7.92 -2.71
CA ALA A 100 -10.56 8.62 -3.18
C ALA A 100 -9.41 8.49 -2.19
N VAL A 101 -8.21 8.20 -2.71
CA VAL A 101 -6.99 8.03 -1.93
C VAL A 101 -5.85 8.82 -2.54
N ARG A 102 -5.20 9.63 -1.70
CA ARG A 102 -3.99 10.33 -2.10
C ARG A 102 -2.81 9.39 -1.96
N ILE A 103 -2.03 9.25 -3.02
CA ILE A 103 -0.80 8.46 -3.06
C ILE A 103 0.34 9.43 -3.28
N LYS A 104 1.29 9.52 -2.35
CA LYS A 104 2.45 10.42 -2.41
C LYS A 104 3.74 9.64 -2.44
N ASN A 105 4.58 9.88 -3.43
CA ASN A 105 5.95 9.39 -3.44
C ASN A 105 6.79 10.18 -2.42
N VAL A 106 7.19 9.54 -1.33
CA VAL A 106 8.03 10.19 -0.30
C VAL A 106 9.51 9.95 -0.49
N SER A 107 9.88 9.08 -1.44
CA SER A 107 11.25 8.74 -1.76
C SER A 107 11.96 9.84 -2.55
N ARG A 108 13.25 9.62 -2.83
CA ARG A 108 14.10 10.49 -3.68
C ARG A 108 14.27 9.93 -5.10
N SER A 109 13.47 8.94 -5.48
CA SER A 109 13.56 8.26 -6.78
C SER A 109 12.18 8.19 -7.43
N TYR A 110 12.14 7.97 -8.74
CA TYR A 110 10.89 7.68 -9.44
C TYR A 110 10.33 6.34 -9.00
N VAL A 111 9.01 6.26 -8.88
CA VAL A 111 8.32 5.07 -8.37
C VAL A 111 7.17 4.72 -9.29
N ALA A 112 7.27 3.58 -9.96
CA ALA A 112 6.13 2.96 -10.61
C ALA A 112 5.21 2.32 -9.56
N PHE A 113 3.90 2.40 -9.75
CA PHE A 113 2.92 1.71 -8.91
C PHE A 113 1.90 0.96 -9.76
N LYS A 114 1.31 -0.09 -9.18
CA LYS A 114 0.22 -0.86 -9.79
C LYS A 114 -0.81 -1.25 -8.74
N PHE A 115 -2.08 -1.10 -9.11
CA PHE A 115 -3.23 -1.56 -8.34
C PHE A 115 -3.48 -3.05 -8.58
N GLN A 116 -3.73 -3.77 -7.49
CA GLN A 116 -4.08 -5.17 -7.47
C GLN A 116 -5.28 -5.36 -6.54
N THR A 117 -6.21 -6.23 -6.91
CA THR A 117 -7.40 -6.52 -6.11
C THR A 117 -7.77 -8.00 -6.23
N ASN A 118 -8.34 -8.57 -5.17
CA ASN A 118 -8.97 -9.89 -5.21
C ASN A 118 -10.41 -9.84 -5.77
N ALA A 119 -10.93 -8.65 -6.05
CA ALA A 119 -12.25 -8.41 -6.62
C ALA A 119 -12.17 -7.62 -7.95
N PRO A 120 -11.44 -8.12 -8.97
CA PRO A 120 -11.23 -7.39 -10.22
C PRO A 120 -12.51 -7.22 -11.05
N LYS A 121 -13.55 -8.02 -10.78
CA LYS A 121 -14.85 -7.95 -11.44
C LYS A 121 -15.79 -6.89 -10.86
N SER A 122 -15.50 -6.37 -9.66
CA SER A 122 -16.35 -5.41 -8.98
C SER A 122 -15.59 -4.20 -8.45
N CYS A 123 -14.26 -4.11 -8.63
CA CYS A 123 -13.45 -2.98 -8.20
C CYS A 123 -12.36 -2.61 -9.19
N PHE A 124 -12.16 -1.31 -9.40
CA PHE A 124 -11.08 -0.76 -10.20
C PHE A 124 -10.57 0.58 -9.65
N MET A 125 -9.35 0.97 -10.02
CA MET A 125 -8.74 2.24 -9.63
C MET A 125 -8.42 3.07 -10.86
N ARG A 126 -8.57 4.40 -10.76
CA ARG A 126 -8.19 5.37 -11.80
C ARG A 126 -7.14 6.34 -11.23
N PRO A 127 -5.93 6.41 -11.83
CA PRO A 127 -5.40 5.46 -12.81
C PRO A 127 -5.06 4.10 -12.15
N PRO A 128 -5.08 2.97 -12.89
CA PRO A 128 -4.79 1.65 -12.33
C PRO A 128 -3.29 1.43 -12.03
N ASN A 129 -2.44 2.19 -12.70
CA ASN A 129 -0.99 2.18 -12.58
C ASN A 129 -0.45 3.58 -12.92
N GLY A 130 0.86 3.76 -12.78
CA GLY A 130 1.53 4.99 -13.18
C GLY A 130 2.91 5.10 -12.56
N ILE A 131 3.61 6.18 -12.90
CA ILE A 131 4.93 6.52 -12.34
C ILE A 131 4.80 7.87 -11.65
N LEU A 132 5.32 7.95 -10.42
CA LEU A 132 5.38 9.18 -9.64
C LEU A 132 6.84 9.64 -9.50
N ALA A 133 7.11 10.87 -9.88
CA ALA A 133 8.36 11.56 -9.62
C ALA A 133 8.60 11.71 -8.10
N PRO A 134 9.84 11.97 -7.66
CA PRO A 134 10.11 12.25 -6.25
C PRO A 134 9.22 13.38 -5.73
N LYS A 135 8.59 13.18 -4.56
CA LYS A 135 7.67 14.13 -3.89
C LYS A 135 6.33 14.37 -4.58
N GLU A 136 6.12 13.83 -5.77
CA GLU A 136 4.84 13.91 -6.48
C GLU A 136 3.73 13.17 -5.71
N SER A 137 2.50 13.64 -5.88
CA SER A 137 1.32 12.96 -5.39
C SER A 137 0.20 12.95 -6.41
N ILE A 138 -0.57 11.88 -6.40
CA ILE A 138 -1.80 11.72 -7.19
C ILE A 138 -2.99 11.50 -6.25
N LEU A 139 -4.16 11.98 -6.65
CA LEU A 139 -5.43 11.61 -6.03
C LEU A 139 -6.10 10.54 -6.90
N ALA A 140 -5.97 9.28 -6.49
CA ALA A 140 -6.53 8.14 -7.21
C ALA A 140 -7.97 7.87 -6.75
N THR A 141 -8.86 7.60 -7.70
CA THR A 141 -10.25 7.23 -7.42
C THR A 141 -10.39 5.71 -7.52
N VAL A 142 -10.90 5.07 -6.47
CA VAL A 142 -11.25 3.66 -6.45
C VAL A 142 -12.75 3.54 -6.58
N MET A 143 -13.22 2.82 -7.59
CA MET A 143 -14.64 2.57 -7.83
C MET A 143 -14.94 1.12 -7.54
N LYS A 144 -16.08 0.87 -6.89
CA LYS A 144 -16.55 -0.45 -6.51
C LYS A 144 -18.03 -0.60 -6.80
N PHE A 145 -18.44 -1.71 -7.40
CA PHE A 145 -19.84 -2.14 -7.43
C PHE A 145 -20.16 -2.89 -6.14
N VAL A 146 -21.25 -2.51 -5.47
CA VAL A 146 -21.77 -3.20 -4.29
C VAL A 146 -22.89 -4.11 -4.75
N GLU A 147 -22.62 -5.41 -4.77
CA GLU A 147 -23.64 -6.41 -5.09
C GLU A 147 -24.75 -6.38 -4.02
N GLN A 148 -25.99 -6.50 -4.48
CA GLN A 148 -27.14 -6.63 -3.60
C GLN A 148 -27.15 -8.07 -3.07
N PRO A 149 -27.20 -8.28 -1.74
CA PRO A 149 -27.23 -9.63 -1.20
C PRO A 149 -28.53 -10.31 -1.63
N GLU A 150 -28.44 -11.45 -2.32
CA GLU A 150 -29.62 -12.20 -2.79
C GLU A 150 -30.26 -12.97 -1.61
N HIS A 151 -29.45 -13.34 -0.61
CA HIS A 151 -29.91 -13.99 0.61
C HIS A 151 -29.41 -13.30 1.91
N PRO A 152 -30.21 -13.33 3.00
CA PRO A 152 -29.84 -12.72 4.28
C PRO A 152 -28.52 -13.23 4.89
N ASN A 153 -28.11 -14.45 4.52
CA ASN A 153 -26.95 -15.14 5.07
C ASN A 153 -25.71 -15.07 4.17
N GLU A 154 -25.74 -14.27 3.10
CA GLU A 154 -24.58 -14.12 2.22
C GLU A 154 -23.38 -13.50 2.94
N LYS A 155 -22.28 -14.26 2.96
CA LYS A 155 -21.03 -13.81 3.53
C LYS A 155 -20.38 -12.82 2.57
N LYS A 156 -20.38 -11.53 2.94
CA LYS A 156 -19.66 -10.48 2.22
C LYS A 156 -18.16 -10.81 2.17
N THR A 157 -17.63 -11.04 0.97
CA THR A 157 -16.19 -11.23 0.75
C THR A 157 -15.43 -10.01 1.26
N LYS A 158 -14.38 -10.23 2.06
CA LYS A 158 -13.51 -9.14 2.52
C LYS A 158 -12.54 -8.77 1.38
N ASP A 159 -12.97 -7.83 0.55
CA ASP A 159 -12.14 -7.30 -0.52
C ASP A 159 -10.88 -6.64 0.05
N LYS A 160 -9.74 -6.92 -0.59
CA LYS A 160 -8.43 -6.40 -0.24
C LYS A 160 -7.83 -5.73 -1.45
N PHE A 161 -7.55 -4.44 -1.33
CA PHE A 161 -6.93 -3.67 -2.39
C PHE A 161 -5.47 -3.48 -2.08
N ARG A 162 -4.59 -3.94 -2.97
CA ARG A 162 -3.15 -3.92 -2.78
C ARG A 162 -2.53 -2.93 -3.77
N ILE A 163 -1.68 -2.06 -3.25
CA ILE A 163 -0.81 -1.22 -4.07
C ILE A 163 0.60 -1.78 -3.95
N VAL A 164 1.16 -2.16 -5.09
CA VAL A 164 2.56 -2.52 -5.21
C VAL A 164 3.32 -1.39 -5.90
N SER A 165 4.62 -1.35 -5.68
CA SER A 165 5.49 -0.36 -6.30
C SER A 165 6.80 -0.97 -6.78
N LEU A 166 7.49 -0.25 -7.65
CA LEU A 166 8.85 -0.51 -8.09
C LEU A 166 9.61 0.81 -8.20
N LYS A 167 10.89 0.82 -7.83
CA LYS A 167 11.77 1.97 -8.02
C LYS A 167 12.25 1.94 -9.47
N VAL A 168 12.08 3.02 -10.19
CA VAL A 168 12.46 3.15 -11.61
C VAL A 168 13.42 4.32 -11.80
N LYS A 169 14.04 4.38 -12.98
CA LYS A 169 14.86 5.52 -13.40
C LYS A 169 13.96 6.66 -13.86
N GLU A 170 14.51 7.86 -13.86
CA GLU A 170 13.87 9.01 -14.51
C GLU A 170 13.73 8.73 -16.02
N GLY A 171 12.62 9.19 -16.62
CA GLY A 171 12.30 8.93 -18.03
C GLY A 171 11.85 7.50 -18.33
N ALA A 172 11.68 6.64 -17.32
CA ALA A 172 11.09 5.31 -17.52
C ALA A 172 9.61 5.44 -17.91
N GLU A 173 9.19 4.61 -18.87
CA GLU A 173 7.78 4.45 -19.22
C GLU A 173 7.20 3.23 -18.50
N PHE A 174 5.90 3.27 -18.22
CA PHE A 174 5.22 2.11 -17.64
C PHE A 174 5.01 1.05 -18.70
N THR A 175 5.62 -0.13 -18.53
CA THR A 175 5.34 -1.33 -19.35
C THR A 175 4.71 -2.42 -18.49
N SER A 176 3.90 -3.29 -19.09
CA SER A 176 3.25 -4.40 -18.39
C SER A 176 4.26 -5.37 -17.78
N GLU A 177 5.42 -5.53 -18.43
CA GLU A 177 6.48 -6.48 -18.09
C GLU A 177 7.38 -5.98 -16.93
N LEU A 178 7.46 -4.67 -16.70
CA LEU A 178 8.35 -4.04 -15.72
C LEU A 178 8.23 -4.61 -14.29
N PHE A 179 7.02 -5.03 -13.89
CA PHE A 179 6.79 -5.64 -12.59
C PHE A 179 7.12 -7.14 -12.54
N ASP A 180 7.09 -7.81 -13.69
CA ASP A 180 7.37 -9.23 -13.81
C ASP A 180 8.87 -9.48 -13.93
N GLU A 181 9.58 -8.65 -14.71
CA GLU A 181 11.05 -8.67 -14.84
C GLU A 181 11.78 -8.36 -13.51
N HIS A 182 11.22 -7.45 -12.73
CA HIS A 182 11.83 -6.98 -11.47
C HIS A 182 11.07 -7.43 -10.23
N LYS A 183 10.45 -8.61 -10.28
CA LYS A 183 9.57 -9.14 -9.23
C LYS A 183 10.18 -9.12 -7.82
N GLU A 184 11.48 -9.37 -7.70
CA GLU A 184 12.21 -9.36 -6.41
C GLU A 184 12.37 -7.96 -5.81
N LEU A 185 12.29 -6.91 -6.64
CA LEU A 185 12.41 -5.50 -6.24
C LEU A 185 11.04 -4.84 -6.02
N VAL A 186 9.95 -5.54 -6.36
CA VAL A 186 8.58 -5.08 -6.16
C VAL A 186 8.26 -5.09 -4.67
N ALA A 187 7.80 -3.96 -4.14
CA ALA A 187 7.38 -3.84 -2.75
C ALA A 187 5.86 -3.78 -2.65
N VAL A 188 5.33 -4.38 -1.58
CA VAL A 188 3.95 -4.15 -1.17
C VAL A 188 3.88 -2.89 -0.34
N GLU A 189 3.35 -1.82 -0.92
CA GLU A 189 3.24 -0.55 -0.21
C GLU A 189 2.08 -0.60 0.77
N ARG A 190 0.87 -0.93 0.31
CA ARG A 190 -0.30 -1.01 1.18
C ARG A 190 -1.26 -2.11 0.75
N VAL A 191 -1.93 -2.67 1.76
CA VAL A 191 -3.18 -3.41 1.62
C VAL A 191 -4.24 -2.57 2.32
N LEU A 192 -5.17 -2.04 1.55
CA LEU A 192 -6.25 -1.16 2.00
C LEU A 192 -7.48 -2.01 2.29
N GLN A 193 -8.05 -1.81 3.48
CA GLN A 193 -9.28 -2.46 3.91
C GLN A 193 -10.49 -1.64 3.46
N VAL A 194 -11.48 -2.31 2.88
CA VAL A 194 -12.76 -1.70 2.52
C VAL A 194 -13.62 -1.53 3.77
N VAL A 195 -14.14 -0.32 3.97
CA VAL A 195 -15.09 0.03 5.02
C VAL A 195 -16.30 0.67 4.38
N PHE A 196 -17.48 0.14 4.66
CA PHE A 196 -18.75 0.70 4.21
C PHE A 196 -19.32 1.62 5.29
N LEU A 197 -19.70 2.83 4.86
CA LEU A 197 -20.33 3.86 5.68
C LEU A 197 -21.82 3.91 5.37
N ASP A 198 -22.63 4.07 6.40
CA ASP A 198 -24.07 4.29 6.25
C ASP A 198 -24.33 5.72 5.74
N PRO A 199 -25.01 5.91 4.59
CA PRO A 199 -25.34 7.24 4.08
C PRO A 199 -26.22 8.06 5.02
N GLN A 200 -27.06 7.43 5.84
CA GLN A 200 -27.98 8.11 6.74
C GLN A 200 -27.33 8.55 8.06
N ARG A 201 -26.15 8.00 8.38
CA ARG A 201 -25.45 8.30 9.62
C ARG A 201 -24.31 9.29 9.37
N PRO A 202 -24.47 10.58 9.72
CA PRO A 202 -23.39 11.54 9.58
C PRO A 202 -22.22 11.13 10.48
N CYS A 203 -21.02 11.13 9.90
CA CYS A 203 -19.78 10.91 10.62
C CYS A 203 -18.64 11.65 9.91
N GLN A 204 -17.58 11.95 10.65
CA GLN A 204 -16.43 12.68 10.10
C GLN A 204 -15.79 11.97 8.90
N ASP A 205 -15.79 10.64 8.89
CA ASP A 205 -15.23 9.86 7.77
C ASP A 205 -16.07 10.00 6.50
N LEU A 206 -17.40 10.11 6.62
CA LEU A 206 -18.30 10.32 5.48
C LEU A 206 -18.11 11.71 4.86
N GLU A 207 -17.95 12.75 5.69
CA GLU A 207 -17.68 14.11 5.21
C GLU A 207 -16.32 14.21 4.50
N LYS A 208 -15.27 13.62 5.10
CA LYS A 208 -13.94 13.54 4.50
C LYS A 208 -13.95 12.77 3.18
N LEU A 209 -14.73 11.69 3.10
CA LEU A 209 -14.91 10.93 1.86
C LEU A 209 -15.54 11.80 0.77
N LYS A 210 -16.69 12.44 1.05
CA LYS A 210 -17.38 13.33 0.11
C LYS A 210 -16.48 14.45 -0.40
N LYS A 211 -15.74 15.11 0.51
CA LYS A 211 -14.78 16.17 0.16
C LYS A 211 -13.69 15.69 -0.80
N ARG A 212 -13.09 14.52 -0.53
CA ARG A 212 -12.03 13.97 -1.40
C ARG A 212 -12.56 13.53 -2.76
N LEU A 213 -13.78 13.00 -2.82
CA LEU A 213 -14.41 12.66 -4.09
C LEU A 213 -14.65 13.90 -4.96
N ALA A 214 -15.18 14.98 -4.37
CA ALA A 214 -15.34 16.25 -5.06
C ALA A 214 -13.99 16.81 -5.58
N GLU A 215 -12.93 16.74 -4.77
CA GLU A 215 -11.57 17.13 -5.20
C GLU A 215 -11.08 16.26 -6.37
N ALA A 216 -11.29 14.95 -6.31
CA ALA A 216 -10.86 14.03 -7.36
C ALA A 216 -11.63 14.27 -8.67
N GLU A 217 -12.93 14.55 -8.59
CA GLU A 217 -13.75 14.91 -9.74
C GLU A 217 -13.31 16.24 -10.36
N ALA A 218 -13.04 17.27 -9.55
CA ALA A 218 -12.54 18.55 -10.02
C ALA A 218 -11.19 18.40 -10.74
N LEU A 219 -10.27 17.60 -10.21
CA LEU A 219 -8.98 17.31 -10.87
C LEU A 219 -9.17 16.56 -12.20
N ASN A 220 -10.13 15.63 -12.26
CA ASN A 220 -10.44 14.93 -13.50
C ASN A 220 -11.11 15.85 -14.55
N GLN A 221 -11.97 16.77 -14.13
CA GLN A 221 -12.57 17.76 -15.02
C GLN A 221 -11.54 18.77 -15.53
N ALA A 222 -10.64 19.24 -14.65
CA ALA A 222 -9.56 20.14 -15.01
C ALA A 222 -8.60 19.54 -16.05
N ARG A 223 -8.36 18.23 -15.99
CA ARG A 223 -7.59 17.50 -17.02
C ARG A 223 -8.28 17.41 -18.38
N LYS A 224 -9.62 17.43 -18.41
CA LYS A 224 -10.40 17.37 -19.66
C LYS A 224 -10.56 18.74 -20.33
N LYS A 225 -10.48 19.82 -19.56
CA LYS A 225 -10.72 21.20 -20.02
C LYS A 225 -9.61 21.85 -20.90
N PRO A 226 -8.42 21.29 -21.16
CA PRO A 226 -7.42 21.92 -22.05
C PRO A 226 -7.04 21.10 -23.30
N GLN A 227 -7.88 20.20 -23.82
CA GLN A 227 -7.53 19.40 -25.01
C GLN A 227 -8.63 19.42 -26.10
N ASP A 228 -9.02 20.62 -26.53
CA ASP A 228 -9.63 20.85 -27.84
C ASP A 228 -8.58 21.52 -28.75
N ASP A 229 -7.76 20.72 -29.42
CA ASP A 229 -7.40 20.94 -30.83
C ASP A 229 -6.69 19.68 -31.39
N ASN A 230 -7.41 18.96 -32.24
CA ASN A 230 -6.96 18.01 -33.27
C ASN A 230 -5.90 16.94 -32.90
N THR A 231 -6.32 15.71 -32.56
CA THR A 231 -5.63 14.44 -32.93
C THR A 231 -6.50 13.20 -32.57
N PRO A 232 -6.45 12.11 -33.36
CA PRO A 232 -7.42 11.02 -33.28
C PRO A 232 -7.25 10.16 -32.02
N LYS A 233 -8.41 9.77 -31.43
CA LYS A 233 -8.56 8.90 -30.27
C LYS A 233 -7.69 7.64 -30.36
N SER A 234 -6.61 7.62 -29.60
CA SER A 234 -5.98 6.37 -29.16
C SER A 234 -6.88 5.76 -28.07
N THR A 235 -7.62 4.71 -28.43
CA THR A 235 -8.40 3.92 -27.48
C THR A 235 -7.44 3.24 -26.50
N ASP A 236 -7.33 3.83 -25.31
CA ASP A 236 -6.60 3.22 -24.20
C ASP A 236 -7.23 1.86 -23.87
N PRO A 237 -6.47 0.80 -23.56
CA PRO A 237 -7.02 -0.50 -23.14
C PRO A 237 -7.96 -0.41 -21.92
N ALA A 238 -7.81 0.65 -21.12
CA ALA A 238 -8.70 0.95 -20.00
C ALA A 238 -10.11 1.36 -20.45
N GLU A 239 -10.28 1.89 -21.67
CA GLU A 239 -11.58 2.27 -22.24
C GLU A 239 -12.39 1.04 -22.68
N GLY A 240 -11.76 0.04 -23.31
CA GLY A 240 -12.42 -1.23 -23.63
C GLY A 240 -12.90 -2.00 -22.40
N VAL A 241 -12.16 -1.92 -21.28
CA VAL A 241 -12.63 -2.43 -19.99
C VAL A 241 -13.83 -1.63 -19.49
N LEU A 242 -13.93 -0.32 -19.73
CA LEU A 242 -15.11 0.45 -19.32
C LEU A 242 -16.38 0.04 -20.08
N ASP A 243 -16.27 -0.29 -21.36
CA ASP A 243 -17.43 -0.67 -22.18
C ASP A 243 -18.00 -2.05 -21.83
N ILE A 244 -17.14 -3.01 -21.47
CA ILE A 244 -17.58 -4.33 -20.95
C ILE A 244 -18.43 -4.17 -19.68
N TRP A 245 -18.18 -3.13 -18.88
CA TRP A 245 -18.88 -2.90 -17.62
C TRP A 245 -20.18 -2.10 -17.78
N LYS A 246 -20.23 -1.20 -18.77
CA LYS A 246 -21.51 -0.55 -19.16
C LYS A 246 -22.50 -1.60 -19.63
N ASP A 247 -22.08 -2.52 -20.50
CA ASP A 247 -22.93 -3.62 -21.00
C ASP A 247 -23.43 -4.53 -19.85
N ARG A 248 -22.57 -4.86 -18.88
CA ARG A 248 -23.02 -5.62 -17.70
C ARG A 248 -24.00 -4.85 -16.82
N ARG A 249 -23.80 -3.54 -16.64
CA ARG A 249 -24.75 -2.69 -15.90
C ARG A 249 -26.11 -2.67 -16.60
N GLU A 250 -26.13 -2.48 -17.91
CA GLU A 250 -27.35 -2.48 -18.70
C GLU A 250 -28.06 -3.83 -18.61
N LYS A 251 -27.31 -4.95 -18.67
CA LYS A 251 -27.88 -6.29 -18.47
C LYS A 251 -28.42 -6.55 -17.07
N TYR A 252 -27.80 -6.01 -16.02
CA TYR A 252 -28.31 -6.13 -14.65
C TYR A 252 -29.56 -5.27 -14.45
N LEU A 253 -29.55 -4.01 -14.91
CA LEU A 253 -30.72 -3.12 -14.84
C LEU A 253 -31.90 -3.65 -15.64
N ALA A 254 -31.64 -4.25 -16.81
CA ALA A 254 -32.66 -4.87 -17.64
C ALA A 254 -33.32 -6.07 -16.93
N ARG A 255 -32.58 -6.84 -16.13
CA ARG A 255 -33.15 -7.94 -15.34
C ARG A 255 -34.05 -7.44 -14.21
N GLN A 256 -33.65 -6.36 -13.55
CA GLN A 256 -34.41 -5.76 -12.44
C GLN A 256 -35.74 -5.15 -12.92
N GLN A 257 -35.75 -4.53 -14.10
CA GLN A 257 -36.99 -4.00 -14.70
C GLN A 257 -38.00 -5.09 -15.10
N VAL A 258 -37.53 -6.29 -15.42
CA VAL A 258 -38.42 -7.43 -15.76
C VAL A 258 -39.05 -8.03 -14.50
N GLU A 259 -38.36 -7.99 -13.36
CA GLU A 259 -38.80 -8.59 -12.09
C GLU A 259 -39.79 -7.68 -11.32
N ASP A 260 -39.68 -6.36 -11.47
CA ASP A 260 -40.61 -5.37 -10.89
C ASP A 260 -41.90 -5.17 -11.73
N SER A 261 -42.02 -5.85 -12.88
CA SER A 261 -43.14 -5.73 -13.83
C SER A 261 -44.12 -6.91 -13.81
N VAL A 262 -44.03 -7.82 -12.82
CA VAL A 262 -44.88 -9.02 -12.68
C VAL A 262 -45.77 -8.93 -11.45
#